data_AF-A0A8C6WW19-F1
#
_entry.id   AF-A0A8C6WW19-F1
#
_cell.length_a   1.000
_cell.length_b   1.000
_cell.length_c   1.000
_cell.angle_alpha   90.00
_cell.angle_beta   90.00
_cell.angle_gamma   90.00
#
_symmetry.space_group_name_H-M   'P 1'
#
loop_
_entity.id
_entity.type
_entity.pdbx_description
1 polymer ?
#
loop_
_entity_poly.entity_id
_entity_poly.type
_entity_poly.pdbx_seq_one_letter_code
_entity_poly.pdbx_strand_id
1 'polypeptide(L)'
;LGASFILILIGTLLLQHRGQTSREVHQKLSPWICYRPGPTPSVVFLKTHRTRASTVQNLLFRMGERDAATFPHQGYNFNYPGKFQSEFVDELPSGSDHFDIVMTADPIFITILRDPVHTFGLSLLFYSCLHSKNPVTFDVGINNHVWTSSWPADLASLEESFNLVMIAEHFDETLILLGALLNLELKELAYVHINSRAIKDVHPLHDATKAKIKAWNNLDDWMYGYFKEIFLERVKQYGRVRLQREVKLLRASTQRIRQKCLARNGVPPEELEDLVRPWQTKSLTILGYEVHRNLTKQEQGFCLRMVLPEHQYHAHLYYQQYGRDMKAG
;
A
#
# COMPACT_ATOMS: atom_id res chain seq x y z
N LEU A 1 -13.36 22.71 -9.54
CA LEU A 1 -12.51 22.52 -8.34
C LEU A 1 -12.18 21.04 -8.35
N GLY A 2 -11.00 20.66 -8.84
CA GLY A 2 -10.72 19.25 -9.12
C GLY A 2 -10.76 18.40 -7.84
N ALA A 3 -11.62 17.40 -7.82
CA ALA A 3 -11.73 16.43 -6.74
C ALA A 3 -10.47 15.56 -6.68
N SER A 4 -9.97 15.39 -5.47
CA SER A 4 -8.89 14.45 -5.18
C SER A 4 -9.40 13.02 -5.28
N PHE A 5 -8.63 12.13 -5.88
CA PHE A 5 -8.97 10.72 -5.95
C PHE A 5 -7.89 9.83 -5.35
N ILE A 6 -8.28 8.68 -4.81
CA ILE A 6 -7.36 7.65 -4.35
C ILE A 6 -7.66 6.37 -5.11
N LEU A 7 -6.75 6.02 -6.00
CA LEU A 7 -6.81 4.80 -6.79
C LEU A 7 -5.84 3.77 -6.18
N ILE A 8 -6.39 2.69 -5.63
CA ILE A 8 -5.62 1.57 -5.12
C ILE A 8 -5.75 0.43 -6.11
N LEU A 9 -4.64 0.04 -6.72
CA LEU A 9 -4.60 -1.03 -7.71
C LEU A 9 -3.89 -2.24 -7.14
N ILE A 10 -4.47 -3.42 -7.32
CA ILE A 10 -3.84 -4.69 -6.99
C ILE A 10 -3.45 -5.37 -8.31
N GLY A 11 -2.15 -5.56 -8.54
CA GLY A 11 -1.63 -6.26 -9.73
C GLY A 11 -1.16 -5.40 -10.89
N THR A 12 -0.87 -6.06 -12.01
CA THR A 12 -0.17 -5.51 -13.19
C THR A 12 -0.84 -4.23 -13.73
N LEU A 13 -0.24 -3.08 -13.41
CA LEU A 13 -0.51 -1.79 -14.06
C LEU A 13 0.38 -1.68 -15.31
N LEU A 14 -0.23 -1.52 -16.49
CA LEU A 14 0.51 -1.08 -17.67
C LEU A 14 0.71 0.45 -17.56
N LEU A 15 1.87 0.86 -17.07
CA LEU A 15 2.37 2.24 -17.19
C LEU A 15 2.77 2.52 -18.65
N GLN A 16 1.84 2.35 -19.60
CA GLN A 16 2.19 2.42 -21.02
C GLN A 16 2.20 3.83 -21.60
N HIS A 17 1.77 4.86 -20.88
CA HIS A 17 1.77 6.22 -21.40
C HIS A 17 1.87 7.29 -20.29
N ARG A 18 2.96 7.32 -19.51
CA ARG A 18 3.46 8.64 -19.07
C ARG A 18 4.18 9.21 -20.29
N GLY A 19 3.42 9.89 -21.14
CA GLY A 19 3.89 10.43 -22.40
C GLY A 19 5.16 11.26 -22.20
N GLN A 20 6.00 11.29 -23.24
CA GLN A 20 7.21 12.12 -23.35
C GLN A 20 7.00 13.62 -23.08
N THR A 21 5.78 14.06 -22.77
CA THR A 21 5.37 15.42 -22.42
C THR A 21 5.73 15.86 -21.00
N SER A 22 6.20 14.97 -20.12
CA SER A 22 6.80 15.35 -18.81
C SER A 22 8.35 15.34 -18.83
N ARG A 23 8.96 15.37 -20.03
CA ARG A 23 10.43 15.49 -20.19
C ARG A 23 10.98 16.84 -19.75
N GLU A 24 10.14 17.85 -19.53
CA GLU A 24 10.56 19.16 -19.08
C GLU A 24 10.22 19.36 -17.60
N VAL A 25 11.26 19.21 -16.77
CA VAL A 25 11.36 19.84 -15.43
C VAL A 25 10.48 19.26 -14.33
N HIS A 26 10.43 17.94 -14.14
CA HIS A 26 10.53 17.44 -12.76
C HIS A 26 11.99 17.52 -12.33
N GLN A 27 12.45 18.75 -12.12
CA GLN A 27 13.68 18.99 -11.39
C GLN A 27 13.55 18.17 -10.10
N LYS A 28 14.51 17.26 -9.85
CA LYS A 28 14.68 16.51 -8.59
C LYS A 28 14.97 17.47 -7.42
N LEU A 29 14.17 18.53 -7.29
CA LEU A 29 14.02 19.34 -6.09
C LEU A 29 13.61 18.36 -5.00
N SER A 30 14.29 18.42 -3.86
CA SER A 30 14.02 17.55 -2.71
C SER A 30 12.50 17.49 -2.48
N PRO A 31 11.86 16.31 -2.64
CA PRO A 31 10.40 16.17 -2.49
C PRO A 31 9.92 16.55 -1.08
N TRP A 32 10.88 16.79 -0.18
CA TRP A 32 10.72 17.10 1.23
C TRP A 32 10.63 18.60 1.54
N ILE A 33 10.79 19.48 0.53
CA ILE A 33 10.89 20.93 0.73
C ILE A 33 9.65 21.70 0.29
N CYS A 34 8.71 21.09 -0.43
CA CYS A 34 7.48 21.78 -0.84
C CYS A 34 6.32 21.46 0.10
N TYR A 35 6.05 22.36 1.05
CA TYR A 35 4.69 22.50 1.57
C TYR A 35 3.79 22.80 0.36
N ARG A 36 2.87 21.89 0.02
CA ARG A 36 1.80 22.17 -0.94
C ARG A 36 0.58 22.62 -0.13
N PRO A 37 0.34 23.93 0.06
CA PRO A 37 -0.97 24.40 0.46
C PRO A 37 -1.93 24.11 -0.70
N GLY A 38 -2.92 23.25 -0.47
CA GLY A 38 -3.85 22.87 -1.52
C GLY A 38 -4.74 21.69 -1.14
N PRO A 39 -5.68 21.33 -2.02
CA PRO A 39 -6.50 20.13 -1.85
C PRO A 39 -5.62 18.87 -1.83
N THR A 40 -6.12 17.81 -1.20
CA THR A 40 -5.44 16.52 -1.08
C THR A 40 -4.91 16.07 -2.46
N PRO A 41 -3.65 15.64 -2.57
CA PRO A 41 -3.15 15.18 -3.86
C PRO A 41 -3.89 13.90 -4.27
N SER A 42 -4.14 13.74 -5.57
CA SER A 42 -4.58 12.45 -6.08
C SER A 42 -3.45 11.44 -5.93
N VAL A 43 -3.78 10.23 -5.46
CA VAL A 43 -2.80 9.18 -5.18
C VAL A 43 -3.13 7.92 -5.96
N VAL A 44 -2.13 7.36 -6.61
CA VAL A 44 -2.19 6.00 -7.18
C VAL A 44 -1.28 5.11 -6.35
N PHE A 45 -1.88 4.19 -5.60
CA PHE A 45 -1.14 3.18 -4.84
C PHE A 45 -1.17 1.85 -5.57
N LEU A 46 -0.04 1.48 -6.17
CA LEU A 46 0.15 0.15 -6.73
C LEU A 46 0.53 -0.80 -5.60
N LYS A 47 -0.45 -1.57 -5.15
CA LYS A 47 -0.32 -2.49 -4.04
C LYS A 47 0.30 -3.79 -4.53
N THR A 48 1.47 -4.10 -3.95
CA THR A 48 2.13 -5.39 -4.09
C THR A 48 1.69 -6.33 -2.97
N HIS A 49 1.64 -7.63 -3.25
CA HIS A 49 1.21 -8.61 -2.26
C HIS A 49 2.28 -8.87 -1.20
N ARG A 50 1.84 -9.03 0.06
CA ARG A 50 2.67 -9.48 1.22
C ARG A 50 3.79 -8.53 1.66
N THR A 51 3.70 -7.26 1.27
CA THR A 51 4.69 -6.20 1.53
C THR A 51 4.28 -5.22 2.64
N ARG A 52 3.29 -5.56 3.48
CA ARG A 52 2.59 -4.64 4.42
C ARG A 52 1.70 -3.59 3.73
N ALA A 53 1.43 -3.76 2.44
CA ALA A 53 0.60 -2.84 1.66
C ALA A 53 -0.82 -2.63 2.23
N SER A 54 -1.45 -3.62 2.86
CA SER A 54 -2.76 -3.43 3.51
C SER A 54 -2.73 -2.38 4.64
N THR A 55 -1.58 -2.20 5.30
CA THR A 55 -1.43 -1.13 6.31
C THR A 55 -1.37 0.25 5.65
N VAL A 56 -0.64 0.38 4.53
CA VAL A 56 -0.58 1.62 3.74
C VAL A 56 -1.95 1.94 3.16
N GLN A 57 -2.65 0.94 2.64
CA GLN A 57 -4.00 1.09 2.11
C GLN A 57 -4.99 1.61 3.15
N ASN A 58 -4.98 1.07 4.37
CA ASN A 58 -5.83 1.58 5.45
C ASN A 58 -5.52 3.05 5.80
N LEU A 59 -4.25 3.45 5.73
CA LEU A 59 -3.87 4.85 5.90
C LEU A 59 -4.44 5.74 4.78
N LEU A 60 -4.34 5.30 3.53
CA LEU A 60 -4.93 6.02 2.39
C LEU A 60 -6.46 6.06 2.47
N PHE A 61 -7.12 5.00 2.94
CA PHE A 61 -8.56 5.00 3.21
C PHE A 61 -8.95 6.03 4.26
N ARG A 62 -8.21 6.13 5.37
CA ARG A 62 -8.46 7.17 6.39
C ARG A 62 -8.23 8.58 5.85
N MET A 63 -7.18 8.77 5.04
CA MET A 63 -6.90 10.04 4.38
C MET A 63 -8.05 10.43 3.44
N GLY A 64 -8.49 9.50 2.58
CA GLY A 64 -9.58 9.75 1.65
C GLY A 64 -10.94 9.95 2.34
N GLU A 65 -11.24 9.20 3.41
CA GLU A 65 -12.47 9.43 4.19
C GLU A 65 -12.49 10.82 4.83
N ARG A 66 -11.36 11.28 5.38
CA ARG A 66 -11.23 12.62 5.96
C ARG A 66 -11.43 13.71 4.92
N ASP A 67 -10.87 13.51 3.73
CA ASP A 67 -10.81 14.53 2.67
C ASP A 67 -11.94 14.39 1.64
N ALA A 68 -12.88 13.47 1.84
CA ALA A 68 -13.94 13.12 0.90
C ALA A 68 -13.41 12.79 -0.51
N ALA A 69 -12.29 12.07 -0.59
CA ALA A 69 -11.69 11.63 -1.85
C ALA A 69 -12.52 10.53 -2.50
N THR A 70 -12.48 10.50 -3.83
CA THR A 70 -13.21 9.51 -4.64
C THR A 70 -12.42 8.20 -4.76
N PHE A 71 -13.09 7.07 -4.59
CA PHE A 71 -12.57 5.71 -4.78
C PHE A 71 -13.27 5.00 -5.96
N PRO A 72 -12.56 4.16 -6.73
CA PRO A 72 -13.14 3.40 -7.84
C PRO A 72 -14.15 2.32 -7.37
N HIS A 73 -15.09 1.96 -8.25
CA HIS A 73 -16.24 1.09 -7.99
C HIS A 73 -15.93 -0.43 -7.95
N GLN A 74 -15.08 -0.91 -8.85
CA GLN A 74 -14.89 -2.35 -9.07
C GLN A 74 -14.14 -3.02 -7.91
N GLY A 75 -14.47 -4.28 -7.66
CA GLY A 75 -14.01 -5.04 -6.50
C GLY A 75 -12.50 -4.92 -6.26
N TYR A 76 -12.11 -5.06 -4.99
CA TYR A 76 -10.77 -4.74 -4.47
C TYR A 76 -9.56 -5.28 -5.27
N ASN A 77 -9.74 -6.30 -6.11
CA ASN A 77 -8.69 -6.97 -6.88
C ASN A 77 -8.56 -6.55 -8.37
N PHE A 78 -9.46 -5.73 -8.95
CA PHE A 78 -9.37 -5.32 -10.39
C PHE A 78 -9.04 -6.47 -11.37
N ASN A 79 -9.70 -7.62 -11.21
CA ASN A 79 -9.50 -8.85 -12.01
C ASN A 79 -8.11 -9.51 -11.87
N TYR A 80 -7.39 -9.27 -10.77
CA TYR A 80 -6.15 -9.99 -10.45
C TYR A 80 -6.31 -11.53 -10.50
N PRO A 81 -5.39 -12.29 -11.13
CA PRO A 81 -4.08 -11.90 -11.65
C PRO A 81 -4.05 -11.36 -13.09
N GLY A 82 -5.21 -11.07 -13.70
CA GLY A 82 -5.29 -10.41 -15.01
C GLY A 82 -4.71 -8.99 -15.00
N LYS A 83 -4.44 -8.45 -16.19
CA LYS A 83 -3.98 -7.05 -16.35
C LYS A 83 -5.11 -6.08 -16.07
N PHE A 84 -4.78 -4.95 -15.43
CA PHE A 84 -5.70 -3.84 -15.29
C PHE A 84 -6.15 -3.34 -16.68
N GLN A 85 -7.45 -3.12 -16.84
CA GLN A 85 -8.05 -2.48 -18.01
C GLN A 85 -8.80 -1.23 -17.53
N SER A 86 -8.78 -0.17 -18.33
CA SER A 86 -9.46 1.09 -18.03
C SER A 86 -10.96 0.91 -17.80
N GLU A 87 -11.55 -0.08 -18.47
CA GLU A 87 -12.96 -0.48 -18.32
C GLU A 87 -13.31 -0.97 -16.90
N PHE A 88 -12.32 -1.21 -16.03
CA PHE A 88 -12.54 -1.58 -14.63
C PHE A 88 -12.77 -0.36 -13.71
N VAL A 89 -12.80 0.86 -14.24
CA VAL A 89 -13.13 2.08 -13.49
C VAL A 89 -14.47 2.59 -14.02
N ASP A 90 -15.53 2.46 -13.22
CA ASP A 90 -16.88 2.89 -13.62
C ASP A 90 -17.04 4.41 -13.62
N GLU A 91 -18.07 4.86 -14.35
CA GLU A 91 -18.57 6.23 -14.30
C GLU A 91 -19.02 6.61 -12.87
N LEU A 92 -18.67 7.82 -12.48
CA LEU A 92 -18.90 8.34 -11.15
C LEU A 92 -20.35 8.79 -10.92
N PRO A 93 -20.83 8.85 -9.65
CA PRO A 93 -22.15 9.39 -9.33
C PRO A 93 -22.34 10.79 -9.93
N SER A 94 -23.58 11.12 -10.31
CA SER A 94 -23.92 12.46 -10.80
C SER A 94 -23.54 13.52 -9.76
N GLY A 95 -22.62 14.42 -10.11
CA GLY A 95 -22.09 15.45 -9.21
C GLY A 95 -20.67 15.19 -8.65
N SER A 96 -20.03 14.07 -9.03
CA SER A 96 -18.59 13.87 -8.79
C SER A 96 -17.76 14.13 -10.04
N ASP A 97 -16.55 14.66 -9.86
CA ASP A 97 -15.65 14.99 -10.97
C ASP A 97 -15.20 13.72 -11.67
N HIS A 98 -15.25 13.69 -13.01
CA HIS A 98 -15.02 12.51 -13.83
C HIS A 98 -13.69 11.80 -13.51
N PHE A 99 -13.71 10.45 -13.44
CA PHE A 99 -12.50 9.63 -13.53
C PHE A 99 -12.02 9.62 -14.98
N ASP A 100 -11.37 10.69 -15.43
CA ASP A 100 -10.55 10.56 -16.63
C ASP A 100 -9.33 9.70 -16.27
N ILE A 101 -9.38 8.43 -16.68
CA ILE A 101 -8.23 7.51 -16.65
C ILE A 101 -7.07 8.10 -17.47
N VAL A 102 -7.39 9.00 -18.40
CA VAL A 102 -6.47 10.02 -18.93
C VAL A 102 -6.27 11.08 -17.84
N MET A 103 -5.44 10.73 -16.85
CA MET A 103 -5.14 11.55 -15.66
C MET A 103 -4.88 13.02 -16.05
N THR A 104 -5.89 13.88 -15.89
CA THR A 104 -5.77 15.33 -16.10
C THR A 104 -5.08 16.02 -14.91
N ALA A 105 -5.01 15.33 -13.77
CA ALA A 105 -4.16 15.68 -12.63
C ALA A 105 -2.79 14.99 -12.75
N ASP A 106 -1.74 15.53 -12.12
CA ASP A 106 -0.44 14.87 -11.92
C ASP A 106 -0.49 14.10 -10.58
N PRO A 107 -0.97 12.83 -10.54
CA PRO A 107 -1.11 12.10 -9.30
C PRO A 107 0.24 11.65 -8.76
N ILE A 108 0.25 11.41 -7.46
CA ILE A 108 1.40 10.83 -6.76
C ILE A 108 1.32 9.31 -6.86
N PHE A 109 2.25 8.71 -7.60
CA PHE A 109 2.39 7.26 -7.70
C PHE A 109 3.26 6.73 -6.57
N ILE A 110 2.72 5.78 -5.81
CA ILE A 110 3.42 5.11 -4.72
C ILE A 110 3.26 3.59 -4.81
N THR A 111 4.27 2.88 -4.34
CA THR A 111 4.23 1.43 -4.14
C THR A 111 5.09 1.05 -2.95
N ILE A 112 5.09 -0.23 -2.56
CA ILE A 112 5.90 -0.77 -1.49
C ILE A 112 6.52 -2.09 -1.92
N LEU A 113 7.80 -2.29 -1.64
CA LEU A 113 8.53 -3.52 -1.94
C LEU A 113 8.99 -4.18 -0.64
N ARG A 114 9.32 -5.46 -0.74
CA ARG A 114 9.79 -6.27 0.37
C ARG A 114 10.85 -7.26 -0.10
N ASP A 115 11.78 -7.63 0.79
CA ASP A 115 12.75 -8.67 0.47
C ASP A 115 12.03 -9.98 0.08
N PRO A 116 12.40 -10.60 -1.06
CA PRO A 116 11.71 -11.77 -1.60
C PRO A 116 11.74 -12.99 -0.67
N VAL A 117 12.69 -13.06 0.27
CA VAL A 117 12.71 -14.12 1.30
C VAL A 117 11.46 -14.07 2.17
N HIS A 118 10.94 -12.87 2.44
CA HIS A 118 9.77 -12.67 3.29
C HIS A 118 8.44 -12.77 2.55
N THR A 119 8.45 -12.78 1.21
CA THR A 119 7.26 -12.96 0.36
C THR A 119 7.09 -14.41 -0.09
N PHE A 120 8.19 -15.13 -0.33
CA PHE A 120 8.21 -16.46 -0.97
C PHE A 120 7.35 -17.54 -0.31
N GLY A 121 7.47 -17.72 1.02
CA GLY A 121 6.74 -18.79 1.71
C GLY A 121 5.21 -18.63 1.66
N LEU A 122 4.74 -17.41 1.38
CA LEU A 122 3.33 -17.10 1.19
C LEU A 122 2.93 -17.18 -0.29
N SER A 123 3.80 -16.83 -1.22
CA SER A 123 3.50 -16.90 -2.66
C SER A 123 3.11 -18.32 -3.10
N LEU A 124 3.77 -19.35 -2.57
CA LEU A 124 3.46 -20.76 -2.84
C LEU A 124 2.06 -21.22 -2.38
N LEU A 125 1.40 -20.47 -1.49
CA LEU A 125 0.08 -20.81 -0.94
C LEU A 125 -1.09 -20.12 -1.66
N PHE A 126 -0.83 -19.03 -2.39
CA PHE A 126 -1.87 -18.19 -3.02
C PHE A 126 -1.78 -18.16 -4.53
N TYR A 127 -0.61 -18.42 -5.11
CA TYR A 127 -0.44 -18.50 -6.55
C TYR A 127 -0.46 -19.95 -7.02
N SER A 128 -1.08 -20.19 -8.19
CA SER A 128 -0.70 -21.34 -9.01
C SER A 128 0.81 -21.26 -9.31
N CYS A 129 1.48 -22.40 -9.49
CA CYS A 129 2.94 -22.50 -9.66
C CYS A 129 3.50 -21.51 -10.72
N LEU A 130 2.67 -21.11 -11.71
CA LEU A 130 3.00 -20.12 -12.74
C LEU A 130 3.35 -18.71 -12.23
N HIS A 131 2.74 -18.21 -11.16
CA HIS A 131 2.99 -16.83 -10.66
C HIS A 131 3.91 -16.79 -9.42
N SER A 132 4.51 -17.93 -9.06
CA SER A 132 5.38 -18.02 -7.88
C SER A 132 6.81 -17.52 -8.13
N LYS A 133 7.18 -17.25 -9.39
CA LYS A 133 8.49 -16.70 -9.77
C LYS A 133 8.40 -15.19 -9.98
N ASN A 134 9.25 -14.45 -9.27
CA ASN A 134 9.29 -12.99 -9.24
C ASN A 134 7.89 -12.34 -9.09
N PRO A 135 7.11 -12.74 -8.06
CA PRO A 135 5.73 -12.27 -7.88
C PRO A 135 5.63 -10.75 -7.68
N VAL A 136 6.60 -10.10 -7.04
CA VAL A 136 6.54 -8.66 -6.81
C VAL A 136 6.78 -7.90 -8.12
N THR A 137 7.71 -8.39 -8.94
CA THR A 137 7.96 -7.86 -10.29
C THR A 137 6.73 -8.01 -11.19
N PHE A 138 6.02 -9.15 -11.07
CA PHE A 138 4.74 -9.34 -11.73
C PHE A 138 3.72 -8.30 -11.27
N ASP A 139 3.54 -8.09 -9.95
CA ASP A 139 2.60 -7.09 -9.43
C ASP A 139 2.86 -5.68 -9.98
N VAL A 140 4.12 -5.32 -10.24
CA VAL A 140 4.49 -4.00 -10.80
C VAL A 140 4.47 -3.91 -12.33
N GLY A 141 3.99 -4.94 -13.03
CA GLY A 141 3.79 -4.90 -14.49
C GLY A 141 5.00 -5.32 -15.32
N ILE A 142 6.11 -5.73 -14.71
CA ILE A 142 7.31 -6.18 -15.43
C ILE A 142 7.17 -7.68 -15.75
N ASN A 143 7.61 -8.07 -16.95
CA ASN A 143 7.58 -9.46 -17.38
C ASN A 143 8.52 -10.33 -16.53
N ASN A 144 7.94 -11.18 -15.69
CA ASN A 144 8.63 -12.09 -14.78
C ASN A 144 9.12 -13.40 -15.44
N HIS A 145 8.77 -13.63 -16.72
CA HIS A 145 9.08 -14.84 -17.47
C HIS A 145 10.23 -14.67 -18.50
N VAL A 146 10.55 -13.43 -18.91
CA VAL A 146 11.56 -13.15 -19.95
C VAL A 146 12.90 -12.74 -19.34
N TRP A 147 14.00 -13.22 -19.96
CA TRP A 147 15.35 -13.07 -19.42
C TRP A 147 16.07 -11.80 -19.92
N THR A 148 16.46 -10.99 -18.93
CA THR A 148 17.72 -10.22 -18.75
C THR A 148 18.09 -8.99 -19.59
N SER A 149 17.71 -8.80 -20.85
CA SER A 149 18.19 -7.61 -21.59
C SER A 149 17.42 -6.31 -21.30
N SER A 150 16.13 -6.39 -20.95
CA SER A 150 15.28 -5.22 -20.71
C SER A 150 15.28 -4.73 -19.25
N TRP A 151 15.67 -5.58 -18.30
CA TRP A 151 15.49 -5.33 -16.86
C TRP A 151 16.08 -3.99 -16.36
N PRO A 152 17.30 -3.54 -16.75
CA PRO A 152 17.77 -2.21 -16.38
C PRO A 152 16.85 -1.08 -16.85
N ALA A 153 16.37 -1.15 -18.10
CA ALA A 153 15.50 -0.14 -18.68
C ALA A 153 14.11 -0.18 -18.04
N ASP A 154 13.59 -1.37 -17.76
CA ASP A 154 12.30 -1.57 -17.07
C ASP A 154 12.35 -0.99 -15.64
N LEU A 155 13.44 -1.24 -14.90
CA LEU A 155 13.63 -0.69 -13.55
C LEU A 155 13.80 0.84 -13.55
N ALA A 156 14.53 1.39 -14.53
CA ALA A 156 14.69 2.84 -14.67
C ALA A 156 13.34 3.52 -15.02
N SER A 157 12.57 2.92 -15.92
CA SER A 157 11.21 3.37 -16.26
C SER A 157 10.27 3.32 -15.04
N LEU A 158 10.39 2.26 -14.23
CA LEU A 158 9.65 2.12 -12.98
C LEU A 158 10.05 3.21 -11.99
N GLU A 159 11.34 3.47 -11.79
CA GLU A 159 11.82 4.57 -10.94
C GLU A 159 11.27 5.93 -11.39
N GLU A 160 11.24 6.22 -12.69
CA GLU A 160 10.71 7.46 -13.25
C GLU A 160 9.19 7.60 -13.05
N SER A 161 8.48 6.48 -13.03
CA SER A 161 7.03 6.45 -12.87
C SER A 161 6.57 6.65 -11.42
N PHE A 162 7.38 6.27 -10.42
CA PHE A 162 6.99 6.30 -9.01
C PHE A 162 7.58 7.49 -8.24
N ASN A 163 6.72 8.33 -7.68
CA ASN A 163 7.14 9.37 -6.74
C ASN A 163 7.77 8.77 -5.47
N LEU A 164 7.27 7.62 -4.98
CA LEU A 164 7.88 6.90 -3.85
C LEU A 164 7.70 5.37 -3.95
N VAL A 165 8.83 4.66 -3.90
CA VAL A 165 8.88 3.22 -3.66
C VAL A 165 9.28 2.98 -2.21
N MET A 166 8.34 2.52 -1.40
CA MET A 166 8.56 2.20 0.02
C MET A 166 9.26 0.85 0.18
N ILE A 167 9.95 0.65 1.31
CA ILE A 167 10.68 -0.57 1.66
C ILE A 167 10.10 -1.10 2.97
N ALA A 168 9.49 -2.29 2.94
CA ALA A 168 8.76 -2.85 4.08
C ALA A 168 9.65 -3.16 5.30
N GLU A 169 10.92 -3.49 5.08
CA GLU A 169 11.95 -3.67 6.13
C GLU A 169 12.32 -2.36 6.82
N HIS A 170 12.07 -1.22 6.17
CA HIS A 170 12.27 0.15 6.67
C HIS A 170 10.93 0.90 6.70
N PHE A 171 9.88 0.23 7.16
CA PHE A 171 8.50 0.73 7.05
C PHE A 171 8.30 2.07 7.73
N ASP A 172 8.81 2.27 8.95
CA ASP A 172 8.60 3.53 9.67
C ASP A 172 9.32 4.69 8.96
N GLU A 173 10.56 4.46 8.51
CA GLU A 173 11.32 5.44 7.75
C GLU A 173 10.61 5.81 6.44
N THR A 174 10.20 4.81 5.67
CA THR A 174 9.51 5.02 4.39
C THR A 174 8.11 5.60 4.58
N LEU A 175 7.49 5.38 5.73
CA LEU A 175 6.21 6.00 6.10
C LEU A 175 6.35 7.48 6.45
N ILE A 176 7.44 7.88 7.12
CA ILE A 176 7.76 9.31 7.30
C ILE A 176 7.98 9.99 5.95
N LEU A 177 8.70 9.32 5.05
CA LEU A 177 8.86 9.78 3.67
C LEU A 177 7.49 9.87 2.97
N LEU A 178 6.60 8.89 3.11
CA LEU A 178 5.25 9.00 2.56
C LEU A 178 4.47 10.19 3.13
N GLY A 179 4.52 10.38 4.45
CA GLY A 179 3.82 11.50 5.11
C GLY A 179 4.33 12.86 4.66
N ALA A 180 5.64 13.02 4.47
CA ALA A 180 6.19 14.26 3.95
C ALA A 180 5.81 14.50 2.48
N LEU A 181 5.70 13.43 1.67
CA LEU A 181 5.26 13.51 0.27
C LEU A 181 3.78 13.89 0.14
N LEU A 182 2.93 13.39 1.05
CA LEU A 182 1.48 13.61 1.06
C LEU A 182 1.04 14.74 2.01
N ASN A 183 1.99 15.43 2.65
CA ASN A 183 1.73 16.49 3.64
C ASN A 183 0.83 16.05 4.81
N LEU A 184 1.11 14.87 5.38
CA LEU A 184 0.37 14.28 6.51
C LEU A 184 1.07 14.53 7.85
N GLU A 185 0.29 14.75 8.90
CA GLU A 185 0.82 14.83 10.26
C GLU A 185 1.15 13.43 10.84
N LEU A 186 2.06 13.38 11.82
CA LEU A 186 2.47 12.13 12.48
C LEU A 186 1.31 11.35 13.13
N LYS A 187 0.24 12.03 13.55
CA LYS A 187 -0.94 11.39 14.14
C LYS A 187 -1.76 10.62 13.09
N GLU A 188 -1.73 11.06 11.83
CA GLU A 188 -2.43 10.45 10.70
C GLU A 188 -1.66 9.24 10.16
N LEU A 189 -0.33 9.28 10.29
CA LEU A 189 0.56 8.15 9.98
C LEU A 189 0.47 7.01 10.99
N ALA A 190 -0.19 7.20 12.14
CA ALA A 190 -0.33 6.14 13.13
C ALA A 190 -1.05 4.92 12.54
N TYR A 191 -0.57 3.72 12.86
CA TYR A 191 -1.05 2.50 12.21
C TYR A 191 -1.10 1.29 13.15
N VAL A 192 -1.83 0.27 12.72
CA VAL A 192 -1.71 -1.11 13.24
C VAL A 192 -1.29 -2.02 12.11
N HIS A 193 -0.63 -3.13 12.41
CA HIS A 193 -0.25 -4.09 11.39
C HIS A 193 -1.47 -4.91 10.97
N ILE A 194 -2.05 -4.59 9.83
CA ILE A 194 -3.19 -5.34 9.25
C ILE A 194 -2.67 -6.63 8.60
N ASN A 195 -3.45 -7.70 8.72
CA ASN A 195 -3.15 -9.03 8.19
C ASN A 195 -1.90 -9.69 8.79
N SER A 196 -1.72 -9.55 10.11
CA SER A 196 -0.65 -10.22 10.85
C SER A 196 -0.97 -11.71 11.00
N ARG A 197 0.02 -12.58 10.78
CA ARG A 197 -0.14 -14.04 10.91
C ARG A 197 0.07 -14.49 12.34
N ALA A 198 -0.57 -15.59 12.72
CA ALA A 198 -0.28 -16.27 13.98
C ALA A 198 1.17 -16.77 14.01
N ILE A 199 1.83 -16.69 15.18
CA ILE A 199 3.25 -17.07 15.35
C ILE A 199 3.49 -18.53 14.95
N LYS A 200 2.54 -19.42 15.25
CA LYS A 200 2.59 -20.84 14.86
C LYS A 200 2.75 -21.07 13.34
N ASP A 201 2.29 -20.11 12.53
CA ASP A 201 2.33 -20.17 11.06
C ASP A 201 3.57 -19.46 10.48
N VAL A 202 4.47 -18.97 11.34
CA VAL A 202 5.71 -18.29 10.94
C VAL A 202 6.89 -19.23 11.19
N HIS A 203 7.42 -19.80 10.10
CA HIS A 203 8.59 -20.68 10.15
C HIS A 203 9.88 -19.92 9.84
N PRO A 204 10.88 -19.93 10.75
CA PRO A 204 12.20 -19.39 10.46
C PRO A 204 12.85 -20.14 9.28
N LEU A 205 13.47 -19.38 8.36
CA LEU A 205 14.19 -19.95 7.23
C LEU A 205 15.69 -19.96 7.53
N HIS A 206 16.35 -21.10 7.26
CA HIS A 206 17.81 -21.22 7.28
C HIS A 206 18.43 -20.41 6.14
N ASP A 207 19.64 -19.90 6.34
CA ASP A 207 20.29 -19.01 5.36
C ASP A 207 20.54 -19.67 4.00
N ALA A 208 20.82 -20.98 3.98
CA ALA A 208 20.91 -21.75 2.74
C ALA A 208 19.59 -21.74 1.95
N THR A 209 18.45 -21.79 2.65
CA THR A 209 17.13 -21.71 2.02
C THR A 209 16.85 -20.30 1.52
N LYS A 210 17.23 -19.26 2.28
CA LYS A 210 17.10 -17.86 1.85
C LYS A 210 17.88 -17.61 0.55
N ALA A 211 19.11 -18.11 0.45
CA ALA A 211 19.93 -18.00 -0.76
C ALA A 211 19.26 -18.66 -1.97
N LYS A 212 18.68 -19.86 -1.80
CA LYS A 212 17.92 -20.54 -2.86
C LYS A 212 16.70 -19.74 -3.31
N ILE A 213 15.97 -19.14 -2.36
CA ILE A 213 14.80 -18.30 -2.65
C ILE A 213 15.19 -17.07 -3.48
N LYS A 214 16.27 -16.39 -3.10
CA LYS A 214 16.79 -15.23 -3.84
C LYS A 214 17.28 -15.61 -5.23
N ALA A 215 17.99 -16.72 -5.36
CA ALA A 215 18.41 -17.24 -6.66
C ALA A 215 17.22 -17.60 -7.57
N TRP A 216 16.14 -18.15 -7.01
CA TRP A 216 14.91 -18.45 -7.75
C TRP A 216 14.15 -17.18 -8.17
N ASN A 217 14.05 -16.21 -7.26
CA ASN A 217 13.40 -14.91 -7.49
C ASN A 217 14.43 -13.80 -7.74
N ASN A 218 15.34 -14.06 -8.67
CA ASN A 218 16.49 -13.20 -8.92
C ASN A 218 16.13 -11.78 -9.35
N LEU A 219 15.03 -11.59 -10.07
CA LEU A 219 14.57 -10.28 -10.50
C LEU A 219 13.93 -9.50 -9.35
N ASP A 220 13.14 -10.16 -8.49
CA ASP A 220 12.64 -9.52 -7.26
C ASP A 220 13.79 -9.14 -6.32
N ASP A 221 14.80 -10.00 -6.16
CA ASP A 221 15.98 -9.69 -5.33
C ASP A 221 16.78 -8.52 -5.90
N TRP A 222 16.96 -8.48 -7.23
CA TRP A 222 17.64 -7.37 -7.89
C TRP A 222 16.86 -6.06 -7.80
N MET A 223 15.55 -6.08 -8.11
CA MET A 223 14.66 -4.92 -7.98
C MET A 223 14.64 -4.39 -6.55
N TYR A 224 14.54 -5.28 -5.56
CA TYR A 224 14.60 -4.90 -4.15
C TYR A 224 15.92 -4.22 -3.81
N GLY A 225 17.06 -4.77 -4.25
CA GLY A 225 18.38 -4.16 -4.08
C GLY A 225 18.46 -2.76 -4.71
N TYR A 226 17.99 -2.62 -5.95
CA TYR A 226 17.98 -1.35 -6.69
C TYR A 226 17.20 -0.25 -5.95
N PHE A 227 15.95 -0.52 -5.58
CA PHE A 227 15.12 0.46 -4.88
C PHE A 227 15.54 0.70 -3.43
N LYS A 228 16.22 -0.26 -2.79
CA LYS A 228 16.82 -0.06 -1.47
C LYS A 228 17.94 0.98 -1.53
N GLU A 229 18.80 0.95 -2.54
CA GLU A 229 19.83 2.00 -2.72
C GLU A 229 19.20 3.37 -2.99
N ILE A 230 18.16 3.45 -3.83
CA ILE A 230 17.39 4.69 -4.04
C ILE A 230 16.79 5.20 -2.72
N PHE A 231 16.23 4.31 -1.91
CA PHE A 231 15.72 4.66 -0.58
C PHE A 231 16.83 5.23 0.31
N LEU A 232 18.02 4.62 0.33
CA LEU A 232 19.15 5.13 1.11
C LEU A 232 19.60 6.53 0.67
N GLU A 233 19.55 6.84 -0.62
CA GLU A 233 19.79 8.19 -1.14
C GLU A 233 18.69 9.17 -0.72
N ARG A 234 17.42 8.78 -0.80
CA ARG A 234 16.29 9.59 -0.31
C ARG A 234 16.39 9.89 1.18
N VAL A 235 16.85 8.93 1.98
CA VAL A 235 17.13 9.11 3.42
C VAL A 235 18.23 10.15 3.65
N LYS A 236 19.29 10.16 2.82
CA LYS A 236 20.34 11.20 2.88
C LYS A 236 19.76 12.57 2.55
N GLN A 237 18.97 12.67 1.49
CA GLN A 237 18.34 13.93 1.05
C GLN A 237 17.31 14.47 2.05
N TYR A 238 16.54 13.60 2.72
CA TYR A 238 15.62 13.98 3.78
C TYR A 238 16.33 14.52 5.03
N GLY A 239 17.53 14.01 5.29
CA GLY A 239 18.29 14.24 6.50
C GLY A 239 18.09 13.11 7.51
N ARG A 240 19.15 12.30 7.71
CA ARG A 240 19.14 11.13 8.60
C ARG A 240 18.72 11.44 10.04
N VAL A 241 19.24 12.54 10.60
CA VAL A 241 18.94 12.95 11.98
C VAL A 241 17.47 13.36 12.12
N ARG A 242 16.95 14.13 11.15
CA ARG A 242 15.54 14.52 11.09
C ARG A 242 14.64 13.29 11.01
N LEU A 243 14.92 12.38 10.07
CA LEU A 243 14.17 11.15 9.86
C LEU A 243 14.10 10.31 11.14
N GLN A 244 15.24 10.07 11.80
CA GLN A 244 15.29 9.27 13.01
C GLN A 244 14.52 9.90 14.19
N ARG A 245 14.53 11.24 14.30
CA ARG A 245 13.69 11.95 15.28
C ARG A 245 12.21 11.73 14.98
N GLU A 246 11.80 11.90 13.72
CA GLU A 246 10.39 11.75 13.33
C GLU A 246 9.90 10.30 13.44
N VAL A 247 10.74 9.31 13.14
CA VAL A 247 10.45 7.89 13.39
C VAL A 247 10.19 7.62 14.88
N LYS A 248 10.99 8.20 15.78
CA LYS A 248 10.75 8.08 17.23
C LYS A 248 9.40 8.68 17.64
N LEU A 249 9.06 9.85 17.10
CA LEU A 249 7.79 10.51 17.36
C LEU A 249 6.60 9.73 16.79
N LEU A 250 6.73 9.18 15.58
CA LEU A 250 5.75 8.29 14.95
C LEU A 250 5.51 7.06 15.82
N ARG A 251 6.55 6.37 16.28
CA ARG A 251 6.42 5.19 17.15
C ARG A 251 5.70 5.54 18.46
N ALA A 252 6.04 6.67 19.08
CA ALA A 252 5.35 7.13 20.28
C ALA A 252 3.88 7.46 20.03
N SER A 253 3.56 8.13 18.91
CA SER A 253 2.19 8.44 18.48
C SER A 253 1.37 7.17 18.23
N THR A 254 1.92 6.24 17.45
CA THR A 254 1.33 4.92 17.16
C THR A 254 1.08 4.16 18.45
N GLN A 255 2.04 4.13 19.38
CA GLN A 255 1.87 3.43 20.66
C GLN A 255 0.73 4.05 21.49
N ARG A 256 0.65 5.38 21.56
CA ARG A 256 -0.42 6.08 22.28
C ARG A 256 -1.79 5.76 21.69
N ILE A 257 -1.92 5.78 20.37
CA ILE A 257 -3.18 5.46 19.68
C ILE A 257 -3.54 3.99 19.89
N ARG A 258 -2.58 3.08 19.82
CA ARG A 258 -2.80 1.66 20.11
C ARG A 258 -3.30 1.43 21.54
N GLN A 259 -2.70 2.08 22.53
CA GLN A 259 -3.14 2.00 23.92
C GLN A 259 -4.54 2.58 24.13
N LYS A 260 -4.88 3.65 23.41
CA LYS A 260 -6.22 4.25 23.46
C LYS A 260 -7.28 3.34 22.82
N CYS A 261 -6.95 2.72 21.68
CA CYS A 261 -7.93 2.05 20.85
C CYS A 261 -8.05 0.55 21.10
N LEU A 262 -6.96 -0.15 21.42
CA LEU A 262 -6.91 -1.61 21.33
C LEU A 262 -6.96 -2.26 22.71
N ALA A 263 -8.02 -3.03 22.96
CA ALA A 263 -8.13 -3.86 24.16
C ALA A 263 -7.21 -5.08 24.09
N ARG A 264 -7.18 -5.76 22.93
CA ARG A 264 -6.34 -6.94 22.69
C ARG A 264 -5.72 -6.90 21.30
N ASN A 265 -4.49 -7.41 21.21
CA ASN A 265 -3.74 -7.55 19.98
C ASN A 265 -3.59 -9.03 19.62
N GLY A 266 -3.58 -9.34 18.32
CA GLY A 266 -3.32 -10.71 17.88
C GLY A 266 -4.49 -11.65 18.20
N VAL A 267 -5.72 -11.15 18.11
CA VAL A 267 -6.93 -11.89 18.48
C VAL A 267 -7.28 -12.86 17.34
N PRO A 268 -7.58 -14.14 17.64
CA PRO A 268 -8.06 -15.10 16.65
C PRO A 268 -9.37 -14.66 16.00
N PRO A 269 -9.61 -14.99 14.72
CA PRO A 269 -10.81 -14.57 14.00
C PRO A 269 -12.12 -15.06 14.63
N GLU A 270 -12.10 -16.19 15.35
CA GLU A 270 -13.26 -16.79 16.01
C GLU A 270 -13.74 -15.96 17.21
N GLU A 271 -12.86 -15.17 17.82
CA GLU A 271 -13.16 -14.29 18.94
C GLU A 271 -13.51 -12.85 18.50
N LEU A 272 -13.42 -12.54 17.20
CA LEU A 272 -13.63 -11.20 16.66
C LEU A 272 -15.04 -11.00 16.12
N GLU A 273 -15.57 -9.80 16.31
CA GLU A 273 -16.79 -9.32 15.66
C GLU A 273 -16.61 -9.28 14.13
N ASP A 274 -17.69 -9.58 13.38
CA ASP A 274 -17.66 -9.70 11.91
C ASP A 274 -17.06 -8.47 11.21
N LEU A 275 -17.36 -7.27 11.74
CA LEU A 275 -16.90 -5.99 11.19
C LEU A 275 -15.38 -5.86 11.17
N VAL A 276 -14.69 -6.41 12.18
CA VAL A 276 -13.23 -6.31 12.35
C VAL A 276 -12.51 -7.63 12.08
N ARG A 277 -13.25 -8.68 11.73
CA ARG A 277 -12.68 -10.02 11.45
C ARG A 277 -11.90 -10.00 10.13
N PRO A 278 -10.58 -10.28 10.14
CA PRO A 278 -9.80 -10.36 8.92
C PRO A 278 -10.24 -11.53 8.03
N TRP A 279 -10.10 -11.37 6.72
CA TRP A 279 -10.30 -12.47 5.77
C TRP A 279 -9.34 -13.63 6.08
N GLN A 280 -9.89 -14.84 6.14
CA GLN A 280 -9.15 -16.04 6.47
C GLN A 280 -8.79 -16.85 5.23
N THR A 281 -7.71 -17.59 5.36
CA THR A 281 -7.15 -18.42 4.29
C THR A 281 -7.27 -19.88 4.72
N LYS A 282 -7.26 -20.83 3.78
CA LYS A 282 -7.42 -22.26 4.13
C LYS A 282 -6.28 -22.79 5.01
N SER A 283 -5.09 -22.18 4.94
CA SER A 283 -3.86 -22.76 5.50
C SER A 283 -3.17 -21.89 6.56
N LEU A 284 -3.64 -20.66 6.78
CA LEU A 284 -3.01 -19.70 7.70
C LEU A 284 -4.07 -18.95 8.47
N THR A 285 -3.81 -18.76 9.77
CA THR A 285 -4.64 -17.93 10.64
C THR A 285 -4.16 -16.48 10.58
N ILE A 286 -5.06 -15.59 10.15
CA ILE A 286 -4.83 -14.14 10.17
C ILE A 286 -5.45 -13.56 11.44
N LEU A 287 -4.62 -12.93 12.26
CA LEU A 287 -5.02 -12.33 13.52
C LEU A 287 -5.55 -10.91 13.31
N GLY A 288 -6.48 -10.50 14.16
CA GLY A 288 -7.03 -9.15 14.19
C GLY A 288 -6.80 -8.44 15.52
N TYR A 289 -7.63 -7.44 15.77
CA TYR A 289 -7.56 -6.56 16.92
C TYR A 289 -8.93 -6.38 17.54
N GLU A 290 -8.99 -6.39 18.86
CA GLU A 290 -10.20 -6.03 19.61
C GLU A 290 -10.10 -4.55 20.03
N VAL A 291 -11.13 -3.77 19.74
CA VAL A 291 -11.22 -2.35 20.10
C VAL A 291 -11.84 -2.22 21.50
N HIS A 292 -11.39 -1.23 22.28
CA HIS A 292 -12.00 -0.93 23.57
C HIS A 292 -13.49 -0.60 23.45
N ARG A 293 -14.31 -1.15 24.36
CA ARG A 293 -15.76 -0.91 24.40
C ARG A 293 -16.15 0.40 25.08
N ASN A 294 -15.31 0.90 26.00
CA ASN A 294 -15.58 2.11 26.76
C ASN A 294 -14.97 3.36 26.07
N LEU A 295 -15.49 3.69 24.90
CA LEU A 295 -15.07 4.83 24.08
C LEU A 295 -16.28 5.73 23.79
N THR A 296 -16.05 7.04 23.64
CA THR A 296 -17.09 7.91 23.07
C THR A 296 -17.41 7.50 21.64
N LYS A 297 -18.58 7.85 21.10
CA LYS A 297 -18.97 7.50 19.72
C LYS A 297 -17.93 7.94 18.68
N GLN A 298 -17.36 9.14 18.85
CA GLN A 298 -16.33 9.67 17.96
C GLN A 298 -15.03 8.85 18.03
N GLU A 299 -14.59 8.51 19.25
CA GLU A 299 -13.40 7.70 19.46
C GLU A 299 -13.59 6.27 18.96
N GLN A 300 -14.76 5.69 19.16
CA GLN A 300 -15.11 4.37 18.63
C GLN A 300 -15.03 4.37 17.11
N GLY A 301 -15.59 5.40 16.46
CA GLY A 301 -15.46 5.60 15.02
C GLY A 301 -14.00 5.60 14.58
N PHE A 302 -13.18 6.48 15.16
CA PHE A 302 -11.74 6.59 14.87
C PHE A 302 -10.99 5.26 15.10
N CYS A 303 -11.18 4.61 16.25
CA CYS A 303 -10.49 3.39 16.61
C CYS A 303 -10.90 2.19 15.75
N LEU A 304 -12.16 2.13 15.29
CA LEU A 304 -12.59 1.12 14.32
C LEU A 304 -11.86 1.29 12.98
N ARG A 305 -11.77 2.52 12.44
CA ARG A 305 -11.03 2.78 11.18
C ARG A 305 -9.57 2.30 11.24
N MET A 306 -8.94 2.33 12.42
CA MET A 306 -7.58 1.82 12.60
C MET A 306 -7.46 0.33 12.28
N VAL A 307 -8.48 -0.47 12.59
CA VAL A 307 -8.42 -1.94 12.57
C VAL A 307 -9.26 -2.59 11.48
N LEU A 308 -10.12 -1.82 10.78
CA LEU A 308 -10.97 -2.34 9.72
C LEU A 308 -10.13 -3.08 8.66
N PRO A 309 -10.44 -4.37 8.40
CA PRO A 309 -9.82 -5.06 7.30
C PRO A 309 -10.27 -4.44 5.97
N GLU A 310 -9.44 -4.68 4.96
CA GLU A 310 -9.54 -4.03 3.65
C GLU A 310 -10.93 -4.13 3.01
N HIS A 311 -11.53 -5.33 3.00
CA HIS A 311 -12.82 -5.54 2.36
C HIS A 311 -13.94 -4.75 3.07
N GLN A 312 -13.96 -4.80 4.40
CA GLN A 312 -14.95 -4.09 5.20
C GLN A 312 -14.77 -2.56 5.09
N TYR A 313 -13.53 -2.07 5.08
CA TYR A 313 -13.30 -0.63 4.93
C TYR A 313 -13.66 -0.15 3.52
N HIS A 314 -13.30 -0.91 2.48
CA HIS A 314 -13.71 -0.58 1.12
C HIS A 314 -15.23 -0.52 0.97
N ALA A 315 -15.96 -1.51 1.53
CA ALA A 315 -17.42 -1.51 1.53
C ALA A 315 -18.02 -0.30 2.26
N HIS A 316 -17.41 0.13 3.38
CA HIS A 316 -17.81 1.34 4.11
C HIS A 316 -17.63 2.61 3.27
N LEU A 317 -16.47 2.79 2.63
CA LEU A 317 -16.20 3.95 1.76
C LEU A 317 -17.11 3.95 0.53
N TYR A 318 -17.32 2.77 -0.04
CA TYR A 318 -18.23 2.58 -1.17
C TYR A 318 -19.66 3.01 -0.80
N TYR A 319 -20.17 2.57 0.35
CA TYR A 319 -21.50 2.98 0.81
C TYR A 319 -21.59 4.50 1.01
N GLN A 320 -20.56 5.12 1.59
CA GLN A 320 -20.50 6.58 1.75
C GLN A 320 -20.54 7.33 0.40
N GLN A 321 -19.83 6.82 -0.61
CA GLN A 321 -19.72 7.48 -1.92
C GLN A 321 -20.94 7.26 -2.82
N TYR A 322 -21.53 6.06 -2.79
CA TYR A 322 -22.57 5.65 -3.74
C TYR A 322 -23.97 5.50 -3.13
N GLY A 323 -24.10 5.56 -1.80
CA GLY A 323 -25.39 5.43 -1.11
C GLY A 323 -26.04 4.04 -1.23
N ARG A 324 -25.26 3.00 -1.57
CA ARG A 324 -25.72 1.62 -1.74
C ARG A 324 -24.63 0.63 -1.36
N ASP A 325 -25.01 -0.60 -1.07
CA ASP A 325 -24.06 -1.67 -0.75
C ASP A 325 -23.26 -2.11 -1.99
N MET A 326 -22.00 -2.48 -1.76
CA MET A 326 -21.15 -3.09 -2.79
C MET A 326 -21.71 -4.48 -3.14
N LYS A 327 -21.93 -4.77 -4.42
CA LYS A 327 -22.37 -6.11 -4.84
C LYS A 327 -21.29 -7.12 -4.46
N ALA A 328 -21.70 -8.25 -3.90
CA ALA A 328 -20.79 -9.39 -3.70
C ALA A 328 -20.35 -9.89 -5.09
N GLY A 329 -19.06 -9.73 -5.38
CA GLY A 329 -18.41 -10.23 -6.60
C GLY A 329 -17.91 -11.65 -6.45
#